data_AF-A0A956ETP1-F1
#
_entry.id   AF-A0A956ETP1-F1
#
_cell.length_a   1.000
_cell.length_b   1.000
_cell.length_c   1.000
_cell.angle_alpha   90.00
_cell.angle_beta   90.00
_cell.angle_gamma   90.00
#
_symmetry.space_group_name_H-M   'P 1'
#
loop_
_entity.id
_entity.type
_entity.pdbx_description
1 polymer ?
#
loop_
_entity_poly.entity_id
_entity_poly.type
_entity_poly.pdbx_seq_one_letter_code
_entity_poly.pdbx_strand_id
1 'polypeptide(L)'
;MPPAGKASPDPREWPGFGDLAPELVDVMLKAIAPKRAERYASTGELIAALEGVKTARRFLPPRAESTSSVTAGGGTRDIPPNTNPYVSHLLTLYSQSRRSNAGTRGLDALGEQTYVETALDRDLVPAVLAGEFRLVVISGNAGDGKTAFLQKLETRAQDEGAIIDRSVSNGCRFELKGRTYESNYDGSQDEGDQTSDAVLRAFLEPFAGNDAAAWPSDQVRLIAINEGRLVDFLSTEGATFPLLSKVVSEGLVAGQPAHGVAVINLNLRSVVTDPLGYEGDPKGGDESILARLVRRMTHERFWEPCQRCDLRDKCYAFHNARTFQDETAGPRVTERLKSLYTLTHLRGRLHITLRDLRSALAFMLAGTRDCGEIHELYRSGERDEIVQAFYFNSWMGGTAPNADRLLSLLREVDIGLASDPKLDRSLDFVSPTADHSLFRFGERGAYDREVLRRLFEDLPREFTGKLSVHRTTAHQAYVAMARRRAFFERRDASWKRMLPYQTGEDMLELVKGQRTPAGVLPELLHAINRGEGLSDPE
;
A
#
# COMPACT_ATOMS: atom_id res chain seq x y z
N MET A 1 -40.06 2.47 -7.33
CA MET A 1 -41.09 3.06 -8.23
C MET A 1 -41.78 4.15 -7.44
N PRO A 2 -41.74 5.42 -7.89
CA PRO A 2 -42.37 6.54 -7.17
C PRO A 2 -43.89 6.37 -7.12
N PRO A 3 -44.57 6.96 -6.11
CA PRO A 3 -46.03 7.03 -6.07
C PRO A 3 -46.60 7.72 -7.32
N ALA A 4 -47.78 7.29 -7.78
CA ALA A 4 -48.43 7.87 -8.95
C ALA A 4 -48.56 9.39 -8.82
N GLY A 5 -48.05 10.13 -9.82
CA GLY A 5 -48.15 11.59 -9.90
C GLY A 5 -47.10 12.40 -9.13
N LYS A 6 -46.15 11.77 -8.43
CA LYS A 6 -45.04 12.47 -7.76
C LYS A 6 -43.74 12.35 -8.57
N ALA A 7 -42.96 13.42 -8.61
CA ALA A 7 -41.61 13.38 -9.16
C ALA A 7 -40.73 12.44 -8.34
N SER A 8 -39.83 11.71 -9.00
CA SER A 8 -38.83 10.89 -8.32
C SER A 8 -37.83 11.81 -7.60
N PRO A 9 -37.43 11.50 -6.35
CA PRO A 9 -36.36 12.22 -5.69
C PRO A 9 -35.05 12.06 -6.46
N ASP A 10 -34.17 13.04 -6.32
CA ASP A 10 -32.87 12.99 -6.97
C ASP A 10 -32.08 11.78 -6.41
N PRO A 11 -31.59 10.86 -7.27
CA PRO A 11 -30.84 9.70 -6.81
C PRO A 11 -29.58 10.06 -6.01
N ARG A 12 -29.05 11.29 -6.15
CA ARG A 12 -27.92 11.79 -5.36
C ARG A 12 -28.25 12.04 -3.88
N GLU A 13 -29.53 12.13 -3.53
CA GLU A 13 -29.96 12.24 -2.13
C GLU A 13 -29.81 10.91 -1.37
N TRP A 14 -29.49 9.81 -2.07
CA TRP A 14 -29.33 8.50 -1.46
C TRP A 14 -27.87 8.22 -1.08
N PRO A 15 -27.62 7.57 0.07
CA PRO A 15 -26.26 7.20 0.47
C PRO A 15 -25.52 6.41 -0.62
N GLY A 16 -24.31 6.86 -0.97
CA GLY A 16 -23.46 6.21 -1.98
C GLY A 16 -23.69 6.62 -3.45
N PHE A 17 -24.59 7.58 -3.69
CA PHE A 17 -24.92 8.09 -5.04
C PHE A 17 -24.74 9.61 -5.20
N GLY A 18 -24.25 10.31 -4.18
CA GLY A 18 -24.02 11.77 -4.24
C GLY A 18 -23.01 12.20 -5.32
N ASP A 19 -22.21 11.25 -5.80
CA ASP A 19 -21.21 11.41 -6.85
C ASP A 19 -21.77 11.16 -8.26
N LEU A 20 -23.07 10.91 -8.47
CA LEU A 20 -23.60 10.74 -9.83
C LEU A 20 -23.46 12.02 -10.67
N ALA A 21 -23.06 11.85 -11.93
CA ALA A 21 -22.99 12.94 -12.87
C ALA A 21 -24.40 13.50 -13.18
N PRO A 22 -24.64 14.81 -13.14
CA PRO A 22 -25.95 15.41 -13.43
C PRO A 22 -26.52 14.97 -14.76
N GLU A 23 -25.67 14.79 -15.77
CA GLU A 23 -26.06 14.33 -17.10
C GLU A 23 -26.69 12.92 -17.01
N LEU A 24 -26.13 12.04 -16.18
CA LEU A 24 -26.71 10.71 -15.92
C LEU A 24 -27.99 10.80 -15.09
N VAL A 25 -28.00 11.68 -14.07
CA VAL A 25 -29.17 11.90 -13.21
C VAL A 25 -30.36 12.40 -14.03
N ASP A 26 -30.13 13.35 -14.93
CA ASP A 26 -31.14 13.88 -15.85
C ASP A 26 -31.71 12.78 -16.74
N VAL A 27 -30.84 11.90 -17.26
CA VAL A 27 -31.26 10.75 -18.06
C VAL A 27 -32.12 9.78 -17.24
N MET A 28 -31.70 9.46 -16.02
CA MET A 28 -32.42 8.58 -15.11
C MET A 28 -33.80 9.15 -14.74
N LEU A 29 -33.85 10.42 -14.32
CA LEU A 29 -35.08 11.10 -13.91
C LEU A 29 -36.07 11.22 -15.08
N LYS A 30 -35.60 11.56 -16.29
CA LYS A 30 -36.43 11.58 -17.49
C LYS A 30 -36.94 10.18 -17.86
N ALA A 31 -36.15 9.12 -17.70
CA ALA A 31 -36.58 7.76 -18.02
C ALA A 31 -37.70 7.25 -17.10
N ILE A 32 -37.69 7.66 -15.82
CA ILE A 32 -38.66 7.23 -14.80
C ILE A 32 -39.74 8.27 -14.50
N ALA A 33 -39.86 9.32 -15.33
CA ALA A 33 -40.81 10.39 -15.11
C ALA A 33 -42.27 9.86 -15.04
N PRO A 34 -43.11 10.38 -14.12
CA PRO A 34 -44.44 9.83 -13.86
C PRO A 34 -45.39 10.01 -15.05
N LYS A 35 -45.24 11.09 -15.83
CA LYS A 35 -46.06 11.31 -17.03
C LYS A 35 -45.37 10.73 -18.26
N ARG A 36 -46.15 10.04 -19.12
CA ARG A 36 -45.64 9.47 -20.38
C ARG A 36 -45.02 10.53 -21.31
N ALA A 37 -45.59 11.74 -21.33
CA ALA A 37 -45.10 12.86 -22.13
C ALA A 37 -43.73 13.42 -21.67
N GLU A 38 -43.35 13.16 -20.42
CA GLU A 38 -42.06 13.59 -19.85
C GLU A 38 -40.97 12.52 -20.01
N ARG A 39 -41.33 11.31 -20.48
CA ARG A 39 -40.39 10.21 -20.74
C ARG A 39 -39.92 10.22 -22.20
N TYR A 40 -38.80 9.57 -22.46
CA TYR A 40 -38.31 9.32 -23.82
C TYR A 40 -39.40 8.69 -24.71
N ALA A 41 -39.58 9.25 -25.90
CA ALA A 41 -40.61 8.81 -26.84
C ALA A 41 -40.29 7.41 -27.40
N SER A 42 -39.01 7.09 -27.53
CA SER A 42 -38.52 5.82 -28.09
C SER A 42 -37.25 5.31 -27.39
N THR A 43 -36.93 4.04 -27.59
CA THR A 43 -35.66 3.44 -27.17
C THR A 43 -34.46 4.13 -27.82
N GLY A 44 -34.60 4.59 -29.07
CA GLY A 44 -33.53 5.31 -29.78
C GLY A 44 -33.17 6.65 -29.12
N GLU A 45 -34.18 7.39 -28.64
CA GLU A 45 -33.96 8.65 -27.92
C GLU A 45 -33.26 8.42 -26.57
N LEU A 46 -33.60 7.33 -25.87
CA LEU A 46 -32.93 6.94 -24.62
C LEU A 46 -31.47 6.54 -24.87
N ILE A 47 -31.18 5.79 -25.94
CA ILE A 47 -29.82 5.40 -26.31
C ILE A 47 -28.97 6.64 -26.62
N ALA A 48 -29.49 7.56 -27.46
CA ALA A 48 -28.78 8.80 -27.79
C ALA A 48 -28.50 9.67 -26.54
N ALA A 49 -29.44 9.71 -25.59
CA ALA A 49 -29.25 10.42 -24.34
C ALA A 49 -28.17 9.76 -23.45
N LEU A 50 -28.10 8.43 -23.41
CA LEU A 50 -27.05 7.69 -22.70
C LEU A 50 -25.68 7.84 -23.36
N GLU A 51 -25.60 7.90 -24.68
CA GLU A 51 -24.35 8.16 -25.42
C GLU A 51 -23.80 9.56 -25.15
N GLY A 52 -24.67 10.52 -24.80
CA GLY A 52 -24.28 11.86 -24.37
C GLY A 52 -23.66 11.94 -22.97
N VAL A 53 -23.80 10.89 -22.14
CA VAL A 53 -23.23 10.84 -20.79
C VAL A 53 -21.76 10.41 -20.88
N LYS A 54 -20.85 11.38 -20.77
CA LYS A 54 -19.39 11.12 -20.84
C LYS A 54 -18.85 10.35 -19.64
N THR A 55 -19.37 10.63 -18.45
CA THR A 55 -18.98 9.99 -17.18
C THR A 55 -20.22 9.77 -16.32
N ALA A 56 -20.36 8.58 -15.74
CA ALA A 56 -21.51 8.23 -14.91
C ALA A 56 -21.44 8.83 -13.49
N ARG A 57 -20.23 9.04 -12.99
CA ARG A 57 -19.95 9.61 -11.67
C ARG A 57 -18.96 10.76 -11.80
N ARG A 58 -19.22 11.84 -11.06
CA ARG A 58 -18.29 12.93 -10.80
C ARG A 58 -17.38 12.54 -9.65
N PHE A 59 -16.09 12.72 -9.87
CA PHE A 59 -15.11 12.66 -8.81
C PHE A 59 -15.28 13.87 -7.87
N LEU A 60 -15.45 13.62 -6.58
CA LEU A 60 -14.99 14.55 -5.55
C LEU A 60 -13.51 14.21 -5.35
N PRO A 61 -12.56 15.08 -5.74
CA PRO A 61 -11.18 14.80 -5.43
C PRO A 61 -11.03 14.62 -3.92
N PRO A 62 -10.34 13.55 -3.46
CA PRO A 62 -9.68 13.61 -2.17
C PRO A 62 -8.93 14.93 -2.15
N ARG A 63 -9.17 15.71 -1.09
CA ARG A 63 -8.55 17.01 -0.90
C ARG A 63 -7.07 16.87 -1.27
N ALA A 64 -6.64 17.61 -2.30
CA ALA A 64 -5.31 17.46 -2.85
C ALA A 64 -4.31 17.53 -1.69
N GLU A 65 -3.61 16.43 -1.40
CA GLU A 65 -2.38 16.51 -0.64
C GLU A 65 -1.52 17.52 -1.41
N SER A 66 -1.23 18.66 -0.77
CA SER A 66 -0.39 19.72 -1.32
C SER A 66 0.97 19.12 -1.64
N THR A 67 1.14 18.67 -2.87
CA THR A 67 2.37 18.12 -3.43
C THR A 67 3.31 19.25 -3.86
N SER A 68 3.38 20.30 -3.04
CA SER A 68 4.28 21.43 -3.18
C SER A 68 5.70 21.01 -2.85
N SER A 69 6.31 20.24 -3.76
CA SER A 69 7.76 20.08 -3.96
C SER A 69 8.10 18.83 -4.79
N VAL A 70 7.23 18.37 -5.69
CA VAL A 70 7.70 17.40 -6.68
C VAL A 70 8.27 18.09 -7.90
N THR A 71 9.45 18.67 -7.70
CA THR A 71 10.39 18.88 -8.79
C THR A 71 10.81 17.52 -9.31
N ALA A 72 10.61 17.27 -10.61
CA ALA A 72 11.21 16.15 -11.31
C ALA A 72 12.74 16.24 -11.12
N GLY A 73 13.26 15.49 -10.16
CA GLY A 73 14.68 15.35 -9.91
C GLY A 73 15.30 14.61 -11.09
N GLY A 74 15.74 15.38 -12.07
CA GLY A 74 16.31 14.91 -13.31
C GLY A 74 16.08 15.98 -14.36
N GLY A 75 17.00 16.95 -14.44
CA GLY A 75 17.02 17.90 -15.54
C GLY A 75 16.87 17.18 -16.88
N THR A 76 16.38 17.91 -17.87
CA THR A 76 16.27 17.58 -19.29
C THR A 76 17.59 17.04 -19.87
N ARG A 77 18.01 15.85 -19.43
CA ARG A 77 18.89 14.96 -20.17
C ARG A 77 17.98 14.26 -21.15
N ASP A 78 18.39 14.23 -22.42
CA ASP A 78 17.70 13.44 -23.44
C ASP A 78 17.54 12.01 -22.93
N ILE A 79 16.32 11.66 -22.54
CA ILE A 79 15.98 10.30 -22.15
C ILE A 79 16.09 9.47 -23.43
N PRO A 80 16.96 8.44 -23.46
CA PRO A 80 17.10 7.61 -24.66
C PRO A 80 15.75 7.02 -25.09
N PRO A 81 15.50 6.84 -26.39
CA PRO A 81 14.25 6.23 -26.86
C PRO A 81 14.05 4.86 -26.21
N ASN A 82 12.79 4.49 -25.95
CA ASN A 82 12.42 3.22 -25.32
C ASN A 82 13.04 3.00 -23.92
N THR A 83 13.30 4.07 -23.18
CA THR A 83 13.75 3.98 -21.78
C THR A 83 12.91 4.81 -20.83
N ASN A 84 12.76 4.32 -19.60
CA ASN A 84 12.20 5.08 -18.49
C ASN A 84 13.12 4.93 -17.26
N PRO A 85 13.82 6.01 -16.83
CA PRO A 85 14.69 5.97 -15.66
C PRO A 85 13.98 5.54 -14.37
N TYR A 86 12.66 5.80 -14.26
CA TYR A 86 11.88 5.38 -13.10
C TYR A 86 11.76 3.86 -12.99
N VAL A 87 11.63 3.15 -14.12
CA VAL A 87 11.62 1.68 -14.13
C VAL A 87 12.94 1.16 -13.57
N SER A 88 14.07 1.73 -13.99
CA SER A 88 15.39 1.37 -13.44
C SER A 88 15.50 1.68 -11.94
N HIS A 89 14.92 2.79 -11.47
CA HIS A 89 14.87 3.10 -10.03
C HIS A 89 14.03 2.10 -9.24
N LEU A 90 12.87 1.67 -9.75
CA LEU A 90 12.04 0.64 -9.10
C LEU A 90 12.83 -0.66 -8.88
N LEU A 91 13.68 -1.05 -9.84
CA LEU A 91 14.56 -2.21 -9.68
C LEU A 91 15.55 -2.05 -8.53
N THR A 92 15.91 -0.82 -8.14
CA THR A 92 16.79 -0.56 -6.99
C THR A 92 16.09 -0.66 -5.64
N LEU A 93 14.75 -0.59 -5.64
CA LEU A 93 13.91 -0.74 -4.44
C LEU A 93 13.65 -2.21 -4.11
N TYR A 94 13.81 -3.11 -5.09
CA TYR A 94 13.62 -4.54 -4.87
C TYR A 94 14.80 -5.13 -4.10
N SER A 95 14.51 -5.78 -2.97
CA SER A 95 15.51 -6.25 -2.01
C SER A 95 16.49 -7.28 -2.61
N GLN A 96 16.02 -8.11 -3.56
CA GLN A 96 16.78 -9.16 -4.25
C GLN A 96 17.20 -8.74 -5.67
N SER A 97 17.33 -7.43 -5.91
CA SER A 97 17.73 -6.91 -7.21
C SER A 97 19.10 -7.45 -7.63
N ARG A 98 19.20 -7.95 -8.86
CA ARG A 98 20.46 -8.47 -9.44
C ARG A 98 21.46 -7.36 -9.77
N ARG A 99 21.00 -6.10 -9.83
CA ARG A 99 21.81 -4.95 -10.26
C ARG A 99 22.30 -4.14 -9.07
N SER A 100 21.36 -3.66 -8.27
CA SER A 100 21.65 -2.83 -7.10
C SER A 100 20.43 -2.81 -6.20
N ASN A 101 20.64 -2.88 -4.89
CA ASN A 101 19.62 -2.64 -3.88
C ASN A 101 19.86 -1.31 -3.15
N ALA A 102 20.62 -0.39 -3.74
CA ALA A 102 20.97 0.90 -3.12
C ALA A 102 19.72 1.70 -2.72
N GLY A 103 18.66 1.66 -3.54
CA GLY A 103 17.38 2.34 -3.26
C GLY A 103 16.62 1.80 -2.04
N THR A 104 17.06 0.68 -1.44
CA THR A 104 16.52 0.16 -0.17
C THR A 104 17.07 0.88 1.08
N ARG A 105 18.07 1.76 0.91
CA ARG A 105 18.80 2.45 2.00
C ARG A 105 18.70 3.98 1.84
N GLY A 106 18.19 4.65 2.86
CA GLY A 106 18.09 6.13 2.90
C GLY A 106 17.00 6.72 1.98
N LEU A 107 16.91 8.05 1.97
CA LEU A 107 16.16 8.82 0.96
C LEU A 107 17.14 9.33 -0.10
N ASP A 108 17.15 8.71 -1.28
CA ASP A 108 17.72 9.31 -2.48
C ASP A 108 16.71 10.29 -3.12
N ALA A 109 17.13 11.08 -4.11
CA ALA A 109 16.27 12.12 -4.72
C ALA A 109 14.96 11.58 -5.33
N LEU A 110 14.92 10.32 -5.78
CA LEU A 110 13.70 9.65 -6.25
C LEU A 110 12.92 9.00 -5.10
N GLY A 111 13.60 8.54 -4.06
CA GLY A 111 13.01 8.09 -2.80
C GLY A 111 12.26 9.21 -2.07
N GLU A 112 12.78 10.44 -2.09
CA GLU A 112 12.07 11.65 -1.64
C GLU A 112 10.76 11.84 -2.40
N GLN A 113 10.78 11.66 -3.72
CA GLN A 113 9.60 11.85 -4.54
C GLN A 113 8.57 10.73 -4.37
N THR A 114 8.94 9.58 -3.81
CA THR A 114 8.02 8.46 -3.49
C THR A 114 7.71 8.32 -2.00
N TYR A 115 8.22 9.24 -1.17
CA TYR A 115 7.94 9.31 0.26
C TYR A 115 6.44 9.56 0.53
N VAL A 116 5.91 8.87 1.54
CA VAL A 116 4.52 9.00 2.00
C VAL A 116 4.57 9.56 3.42
N GLU A 117 4.08 10.79 3.58
CA GLU A 117 4.00 11.45 4.89
C GLU A 117 3.07 10.69 5.83
N THR A 118 3.42 10.57 7.10
CA THR A 118 2.64 9.87 8.12
C THR A 118 2.22 10.84 9.24
N ALA A 119 1.55 10.33 10.27
CA ALA A 119 1.29 11.11 11.49
C ALA A 119 2.59 11.61 12.14
N LEU A 120 3.73 10.92 11.92
CA LEU A 120 5.02 11.43 12.36
C LEU A 120 5.32 12.78 11.70
N ASP A 121 5.18 12.87 10.39
CA ASP A 121 5.49 14.07 9.61
C ASP A 121 4.51 15.21 9.90
N ARG A 122 3.22 14.88 10.04
CA ARG A 122 2.16 15.88 10.17
C ARG A 122 1.94 16.39 11.58
N ASP A 123 2.13 15.52 12.57
CA ASP A 123 1.77 15.81 13.95
C ASP A 123 3.02 15.87 14.85
N LEU A 124 3.94 14.90 14.72
CA LEU A 124 5.15 14.88 15.55
C LEU A 124 6.18 15.93 15.15
N VAL A 125 6.44 16.16 13.86
CA VAL A 125 7.42 17.18 13.43
C VAL A 125 7.05 18.57 13.95
N PRO A 126 5.82 19.08 13.77
CA PRO A 126 5.47 20.39 14.33
C PRO A 126 5.59 20.44 15.85
N ALA A 127 5.16 19.39 16.57
CA ALA A 127 5.25 19.34 18.03
C ALA A 127 6.71 19.37 18.53
N VAL A 128 7.60 18.65 17.85
CA VAL A 128 9.04 18.68 18.16
C VAL A 128 9.64 20.06 17.91
N LEU A 129 9.40 20.65 16.74
CA LEU A 129 9.94 21.97 16.39
C LEU A 129 9.31 23.11 17.22
N ALA A 130 8.16 22.87 17.85
CA ALA A 130 7.57 23.78 18.84
C ALA A 130 8.24 23.66 20.22
N GLY A 131 8.96 22.58 20.49
CA GLY A 131 9.61 22.28 21.76
C GLY A 131 8.67 21.64 22.79
N GLU A 132 7.63 20.92 22.35
CA GLU A 132 6.71 20.19 23.25
C GLU A 132 7.39 19.03 23.96
N PHE A 133 8.46 18.48 23.36
CA PHE A 133 9.23 17.37 23.89
C PHE A 133 10.68 17.77 24.12
N ARG A 134 11.28 17.19 25.16
CA ARG A 134 12.71 17.26 25.50
C ARG A 134 13.47 16.09 24.89
N LEU A 135 12.83 14.92 24.82
CA LEU A 135 13.39 13.72 24.20
C LEU A 135 12.32 13.02 23.36
N VAL A 136 12.67 12.67 22.13
CA VAL A 136 11.85 11.83 21.26
C VAL A 136 12.63 10.59 20.87
N VAL A 137 12.11 9.44 21.30
CA VAL A 137 12.68 8.13 20.99
C VAL A 137 11.82 7.46 19.93
N ILE A 138 12.42 7.12 18.79
CA ILE A 138 11.76 6.40 17.71
C ILE A 138 12.33 5.00 17.66
N SER A 139 11.51 4.03 18.08
CA SER A 139 11.82 2.61 18.08
C SER A 139 11.17 1.91 16.88
N GLY A 140 11.80 0.85 16.39
CA GLY A 140 11.22 -0.01 15.36
C GLY A 140 12.26 -0.85 14.64
N ASN A 141 11.80 -1.67 13.69
CA ASN A 141 12.68 -2.54 12.92
C ASN A 141 13.49 -1.77 11.84
N ALA A 142 14.53 -2.43 11.32
CA ALA A 142 15.28 -1.91 10.20
C ALA A 142 14.39 -1.84 8.95
N GLY A 143 14.27 -0.64 8.35
CA GLY A 143 13.40 -0.42 7.19
C GLY A 143 12.04 0.23 7.50
N ASP A 144 11.72 0.53 8.77
CA ASP A 144 10.48 1.22 9.14
C ASP A 144 10.44 2.73 8.82
N GLY A 145 11.57 3.30 8.39
CA GLY A 145 11.67 4.71 7.99
C GLY A 145 12.11 5.67 9.10
N LYS A 146 12.73 5.19 10.19
CA LYS A 146 13.22 6.04 11.29
C LYS A 146 14.20 7.13 10.83
N THR A 147 15.27 6.74 10.14
CA THR A 147 16.27 7.67 9.59
C THR A 147 15.67 8.62 8.56
N ALA A 148 14.75 8.11 7.72
CA ALA A 148 14.03 8.91 6.74
C ALA A 148 13.20 10.03 7.38
N PHE A 149 12.52 9.72 8.49
CA PHE A 149 11.78 10.70 9.27
C PHE A 149 12.71 11.78 9.86
N LEU A 150 13.85 11.39 10.43
CA LEU A 150 14.81 12.37 10.99
C LEU A 150 15.34 13.32 9.91
N GLN A 151 15.68 12.80 8.73
CA GLN A 151 16.09 13.61 7.59
C GLN A 151 14.99 14.59 7.13
N LYS A 152 13.71 14.17 7.18
CA LYS A 152 12.56 15.05 6.87
C LYS A 152 12.37 16.14 7.91
N LEU A 153 12.51 15.80 9.19
CA LEU A 153 12.46 16.77 10.29
C LEU A 153 13.55 17.83 10.14
N GLU A 154 14.76 17.42 9.78
CA GLU A 154 15.89 18.33 9.57
C GLU A 154 15.67 19.24 8.36
N THR A 155 15.17 18.68 7.24
CA THR A 155 14.78 19.48 6.07
C THR A 155 13.73 20.53 6.45
N ARG A 156 12.72 20.12 7.22
CA ARG A 156 11.68 21.02 7.70
C ARG A 156 12.22 22.12 8.64
N ALA A 157 13.17 21.77 9.51
CA ALA A 157 13.84 22.75 10.36
C ALA A 157 14.64 23.76 9.54
N GLN A 158 15.34 23.30 8.49
CA GLN A 158 16.06 24.15 7.55
C GLN A 158 15.12 25.13 6.83
N ASP A 159 13.94 24.65 6.40
CA ASP A 159 12.90 25.49 5.79
C ASP A 159 12.35 26.54 6.76
N GLU A 160 12.38 26.28 8.07
CA GLU A 160 12.03 27.25 9.13
C GLU A 160 13.21 28.16 9.55
N GLY A 161 14.35 28.08 8.85
CA GLY A 161 15.50 28.95 9.06
C GLY A 161 16.54 28.41 10.07
N ALA A 162 16.48 27.13 10.43
CA ALA A 162 17.50 26.53 11.29
C ALA A 162 18.87 26.46 10.59
N ILE A 163 19.93 26.69 11.36
CA ILE A 163 21.30 26.49 10.90
C ILE A 163 21.71 25.07 11.30
N ILE A 164 21.85 24.19 10.29
CA ILE A 164 22.19 22.79 10.51
C ILE A 164 23.70 22.60 10.52
N ASP A 165 24.22 22.13 11.63
CA ASP A 165 25.56 21.58 11.75
C ASP A 165 25.53 20.07 11.49
N ARG A 166 26.20 19.66 10.42
CA ARG A 166 26.40 18.26 10.01
C ARG A 166 27.80 17.73 10.34
N SER A 167 28.49 18.36 11.29
CA SER A 167 29.81 17.92 11.76
C SER A 167 29.76 16.55 12.46
N VAL A 168 28.59 16.15 12.96
CA VAL A 168 28.34 14.85 13.59
C VAL A 168 28.11 13.78 12.52
N SER A 169 28.80 12.63 12.61
CA SER A 169 28.71 11.56 11.61
C SER A 169 27.40 10.76 11.65
N ASN A 170 26.72 10.73 12.79
CA ASN A 170 25.52 9.92 13.05
C ASN A 170 24.30 10.77 13.45
N GLY A 171 24.10 11.90 12.79
CA GLY A 171 22.98 12.79 13.08
C GLY A 171 23.26 14.22 12.64
N CYS A 172 22.61 15.16 13.30
CA CYS A 172 22.93 16.58 13.18
C CYS A 172 22.63 17.35 14.46
N ARG A 173 23.17 18.57 14.54
CA ARG A 173 22.79 19.55 15.55
C ARG A 173 22.30 20.80 14.86
N PHE A 174 21.26 21.43 15.40
CA PHE A 174 20.78 22.70 14.87
C PHE A 174 20.13 23.55 15.95
N GLU A 175 20.11 24.86 15.73
CA GLU A 175 19.40 25.81 16.59
C GLU A 175 18.16 26.32 15.87
N LEU A 176 17.02 26.33 16.57
CA LEU A 176 15.77 26.90 16.06
C LEU A 176 15.02 27.58 17.20
N LYS A 177 14.65 28.86 17.01
CA LYS A 177 13.87 29.66 17.97
C LYS A 177 14.47 29.66 19.40
N GLY A 178 15.80 29.71 19.50
CA GLY A 178 16.52 29.73 20.78
C GLY A 178 16.57 28.39 21.52
N ARG A 179 16.25 27.28 20.83
CA ARG A 179 16.40 25.91 21.35
C ARG A 179 17.42 25.14 20.54
N THR A 180 18.16 24.28 21.22
CA THR A 180 19.14 23.38 20.59
C THR A 180 18.50 22.03 20.31
N TYR A 181 18.66 21.54 19.10
CA TYR A 181 18.20 20.24 18.65
C TYR A 181 19.40 19.34 18.34
N GLU A 182 19.30 18.08 18.74
CA GLU A 182 20.30 17.05 18.47
C GLU A 182 19.62 15.76 18.01
N SER A 183 19.92 15.30 16.80
CA SER A 183 19.42 14.04 16.26
C SER A 183 20.49 12.95 16.30
N ASN A 184 20.08 11.71 16.52
CA ASN A 184 20.90 10.51 16.38
C ASN A 184 20.20 9.51 15.44
N TYR A 185 20.82 9.19 14.30
CA TYR A 185 20.20 8.40 13.23
C TYR A 185 20.16 6.90 13.51
N ASP A 186 21.10 6.39 14.31
CA ASP A 186 21.16 5.00 14.71
C ASP A 186 21.87 4.87 16.06
N GLY A 187 21.10 4.73 17.12
CA GLY A 187 21.59 4.50 18.48
C GLY A 187 22.32 3.17 18.67
N SER A 188 22.41 2.33 17.63
CA SER A 188 23.10 1.03 17.65
C SER A 188 24.47 1.06 16.96
N GLN A 189 24.87 2.20 16.36
CA GLN A 189 26.15 2.35 15.67
C GLN A 189 27.26 2.85 16.60
N ASP A 190 28.48 2.40 16.34
CA ASP A 190 29.70 2.98 16.90
C ASP A 190 30.06 4.28 16.16
N GLU A 191 30.68 5.24 16.84
CA GLU A 191 31.10 6.52 16.25
C GLU A 191 32.60 6.73 16.42
N GLY A 192 33.37 6.54 15.33
CA GLY A 192 34.83 6.65 15.36
C GLY A 192 35.45 5.59 16.27
N ASP A 193 36.16 6.03 17.31
CA ASP A 193 36.77 5.15 18.34
C ASP A 193 35.84 4.91 19.55
N GLN A 194 34.65 5.51 19.58
CA GLN A 194 33.70 5.37 20.70
C GLN A 194 32.76 4.18 20.49
N THR A 195 32.56 3.41 21.55
CA THR A 195 31.56 2.32 21.56
C THR A 195 30.14 2.91 21.56
N SER A 196 29.20 2.20 20.95
CA SER A 196 27.78 2.56 20.92
C SER A 196 27.20 2.90 22.31
N ASP A 197 27.60 2.20 23.38
CA ASP A 197 27.17 2.53 24.75
C ASP A 197 27.70 3.89 25.24
N ALA A 198 28.93 4.24 24.88
CA ALA A 198 29.50 5.54 25.26
C ALA A 198 28.77 6.68 24.55
N VAL A 199 28.45 6.50 23.27
CA VAL A 199 27.65 7.43 22.46
C VAL A 199 26.26 7.60 23.06
N LEU A 200 25.56 6.50 23.37
CA LEU A 200 24.24 6.54 24.00
C LEU A 200 24.25 7.20 25.37
N ARG A 201 25.27 6.92 26.19
CA ARG A 201 25.41 7.55 27.51
C ARG A 201 25.60 9.05 27.39
N ALA A 202 26.46 9.52 26.49
CA ALA A 202 26.64 10.95 26.24
C ALA A 202 25.38 11.61 25.66
N PHE A 203 24.66 10.88 24.79
CA PHE A 203 23.41 11.35 24.19
C PHE A 203 22.26 11.41 25.21
N LEU A 204 22.24 10.57 26.24
CA LEU A 204 21.17 10.56 27.24
C LEU A 204 21.55 11.26 28.55
N GLU A 205 22.80 11.68 28.72
CA GLU A 205 23.35 12.29 29.95
C GLU A 205 22.45 13.37 30.59
N PRO A 206 21.83 14.31 29.86
CA PRO A 206 20.99 15.34 30.49
C PRO A 206 19.69 14.80 31.11
N PHE A 207 19.34 13.55 30.81
CA PHE A 207 18.16 12.86 31.34
C PHE A 207 18.52 11.91 32.51
N ALA A 208 19.71 12.06 33.10
CA ALA A 208 20.12 11.30 34.27
C ALA A 208 19.30 11.64 35.53
N GLY A 209 19.33 10.73 36.50
CA GLY A 209 18.68 10.89 37.79
C GLY A 209 17.19 10.51 37.80
N ASN A 210 16.51 10.92 38.88
CA ASN A 210 15.12 10.56 39.17
C ASN A 210 14.15 11.75 39.18
N ASP A 211 14.62 12.96 38.84
CA ASP A 211 13.84 14.19 38.87
C ASP A 211 13.75 14.82 37.48
N ALA A 212 12.56 14.76 36.89
CA ALA A 212 12.29 15.38 35.59
C ALA A 212 12.42 16.92 35.61
N ALA A 213 12.31 17.58 36.77
CA ALA A 213 12.48 19.02 36.85
C ALA A 213 13.93 19.47 36.58
N ALA A 214 14.90 18.57 36.82
CA ALA A 214 16.31 18.82 36.58
C ALA A 214 16.72 18.66 35.10
N TRP A 215 15.88 18.04 34.26
CA TRP A 215 16.16 17.85 32.84
C TRP A 215 16.01 19.17 32.06
N PRO A 216 16.87 19.43 31.05
CA PRO A 216 16.86 20.67 30.29
C PRO A 216 15.54 20.89 29.55
N SER A 217 15.15 22.15 29.39
CA SER A 217 13.91 22.56 28.68
C SER A 217 14.18 23.38 27.41
N ASP A 218 15.43 23.76 27.21
CA ASP A 218 15.99 24.49 26.08
C ASP A 218 16.68 23.56 25.06
N GLN A 219 16.83 22.27 25.39
CA GLN A 219 17.34 21.24 24.48
C GLN A 219 16.24 20.23 24.12
N VAL A 220 16.21 19.83 22.84
CA VAL A 220 15.40 18.73 22.33
C VAL A 220 16.31 17.69 21.67
N ARG A 221 16.25 16.44 22.16
CA ARG A 221 17.01 15.32 21.61
C ARG A 221 16.09 14.35 20.87
N LEU A 222 16.52 13.86 19.71
CA LEU A 222 15.79 12.87 18.91
C LEU A 222 16.68 11.69 18.59
N ILE A 223 16.21 10.48 18.82
CA ILE A 223 17.00 9.27 18.55
C ILE A 223 16.18 8.20 17.84
N ALA A 224 16.75 7.65 16.78
CA ALA A 224 16.28 6.43 16.16
C ALA A 224 17.09 5.24 16.69
N ILE A 225 16.42 4.25 17.28
CA ILE A 225 17.09 3.11 17.91
C ILE A 225 16.27 1.82 17.77
N ASN A 226 16.91 0.67 17.92
CA ASN A 226 16.21 -0.60 18.06
C ASN A 226 15.67 -0.76 19.50
N GLU A 227 14.42 -1.22 19.64
CA GLU A 227 13.77 -1.46 20.93
C GLU A 227 14.64 -2.28 21.88
N GLY A 228 15.14 -3.43 21.43
CA GLY A 228 15.92 -4.34 22.26
C GLY A 228 17.22 -3.69 22.75
N ARG A 229 17.87 -2.89 21.89
CA ARG A 229 19.10 -2.17 22.22
C ARG A 229 18.86 -1.07 23.27
N LEU A 230 17.77 -0.34 23.12
CA LEU A 230 17.39 0.70 24.08
C LEU A 230 17.07 0.12 25.46
N VAL A 231 16.29 -0.97 25.49
CA VAL A 231 15.93 -1.66 26.74
C VAL A 231 17.16 -2.23 27.43
N ASP A 232 18.07 -2.86 26.69
CA ASP A 232 19.33 -3.40 27.21
C ASP A 232 20.23 -2.32 27.83
N PHE A 233 20.42 -1.20 27.11
CA PHE A 233 21.18 -0.05 27.60
C PHE A 233 20.59 0.51 28.91
N LEU A 234 19.28 0.78 28.93
CA LEU A 234 18.59 1.36 30.09
C LEU A 234 18.50 0.40 31.28
N SER A 235 18.56 -0.92 31.04
CA SER A 235 18.66 -1.92 32.10
C SER A 235 20.05 -1.94 32.73
N THR A 236 21.09 -1.77 31.92
CA THR A 236 22.49 -1.71 32.38
C THR A 236 22.80 -0.41 33.10
N GLU A 237 22.34 0.73 32.56
CA GLU A 237 22.56 2.07 33.11
C GLU A 237 21.41 2.54 34.02
N GLY A 238 20.60 1.62 34.54
CA GLY A 238 19.42 1.94 35.34
C GLY A 238 19.70 2.73 36.62
N ALA A 239 20.92 2.65 37.16
CA ALA A 239 21.35 3.48 38.29
C ALA A 239 21.56 4.95 37.88
N THR A 240 22.01 5.20 36.65
CA THR A 240 22.25 6.53 36.09
C THR A 240 20.95 7.16 35.57
N PHE A 241 20.08 6.37 34.95
CA PHE A 241 18.86 6.83 34.27
C PHE A 241 17.54 6.25 34.85
N PRO A 242 17.34 6.22 36.18
CA PRO A 242 16.22 5.47 36.79
C PRO A 242 14.83 5.97 36.36
N LEU A 243 14.61 7.29 36.24
CA LEU A 243 13.32 7.82 35.78
C LEU A 243 13.12 7.60 34.28
N LEU A 244 14.15 7.83 33.47
CA LEU A 244 14.08 7.62 32.02
C LEU A 244 13.76 6.15 31.68
N SER A 245 14.36 5.18 32.38
CA SER A 245 14.07 3.74 32.18
C SER A 245 12.60 3.41 32.44
N LYS A 246 11.97 4.05 33.44
CA LYS A 246 10.53 3.88 33.71
C LYS A 246 9.68 4.51 32.60
N VAL A 247 9.99 5.75 32.23
CA VAL A 247 9.23 6.48 31.19
C VAL A 247 9.32 5.77 29.84
N VAL A 248 10.49 5.26 29.47
CA VAL A 248 10.69 4.55 28.21
C VAL A 248 9.94 3.21 28.20
N SER A 249 10.00 2.43 29.29
CA SER A 249 9.30 1.14 29.35
C SER A 249 7.78 1.28 29.30
N GLU A 250 7.21 2.28 30.00
CA GLU A 250 5.79 2.62 29.90
C GLU A 250 5.43 3.15 28.50
N GLY A 251 6.26 4.02 27.93
CA GLY A 251 6.06 4.61 26.61
C GLY A 251 6.09 3.61 25.46
N LEU A 252 6.94 2.58 25.52
CA LEU A 252 7.01 1.52 24.50
C LEU A 252 5.72 0.71 24.37
N VAL A 253 4.92 0.63 25.45
CA VAL A 253 3.65 -0.12 25.50
C VAL A 253 2.45 0.81 25.30
N ALA A 254 2.38 1.90 26.05
CA ALA A 254 1.21 2.78 26.08
C ALA A 254 1.21 3.86 24.98
N GLY A 255 2.39 4.24 24.45
CA GLY A 255 2.54 5.31 23.48
C GLY A 255 2.20 6.71 24.02
N GLN A 256 2.03 6.86 25.33
CA GLN A 256 1.72 8.14 25.96
C GLN A 256 3.00 8.88 26.36
N PRO A 257 3.17 10.16 26.00
CA PRO A 257 4.33 10.93 26.42
C PRO A 257 4.26 11.25 27.92
N ALA A 258 5.41 11.21 28.60
CA ALA A 258 5.53 11.55 30.01
C ALA A 258 6.80 12.36 30.25
N HIS A 259 6.73 13.37 31.13
CA HIS A 259 7.87 14.21 31.49
C HIS A 259 8.58 14.88 30.30
N GLY A 260 7.86 15.18 29.22
CA GLY A 260 8.43 15.72 27.98
C GLY A 260 9.20 14.69 27.16
N VAL A 261 9.07 13.39 27.45
CA VAL A 261 9.63 12.30 26.66
C VAL A 261 8.52 11.64 25.86
N ALA A 262 8.68 11.57 24.55
CA ALA A 262 7.80 10.81 23.66
C ALA A 262 8.52 9.56 23.17
N VAL A 263 7.86 8.40 23.29
CA VAL A 263 8.37 7.13 22.77
C VAL A 263 7.43 6.62 21.69
N ILE A 264 7.94 6.50 20.48
CA ILE A 264 7.20 6.07 19.30
C ILE A 264 7.67 4.68 18.91
N ASN A 265 6.81 3.68 19.08
CA ASN A 265 7.10 2.31 18.64
C ASN A 265 6.48 2.02 17.26
N LEU A 266 7.30 2.05 16.21
CA LEU A 266 6.86 1.77 14.85
C LEU A 266 6.50 0.31 14.61
N ASN A 267 6.83 -0.61 15.51
CA ASN A 267 6.38 -2.00 15.43
C ASN A 267 4.87 -2.16 15.66
N LEU A 268 4.25 -1.19 16.35
CA LEU A 268 2.79 -1.16 16.58
C LEU A 268 2.01 -0.54 15.40
N ARG A 269 2.72 0.01 14.41
CA ARG A 269 2.11 0.65 13.25
C ARG A 269 1.65 -0.39 12.24
N SER A 270 0.40 -0.26 11.78
CA SER A 270 -0.08 -0.94 10.58
C SER A 270 0.20 -0.11 9.33
N VAL A 271 0.69 -0.77 8.26
CA VAL A 271 0.85 -0.15 6.94
C VAL A 271 -0.37 -0.36 6.02
N VAL A 272 -1.33 -1.18 6.45
CA VAL A 272 -2.50 -1.62 5.65
C VAL A 272 -3.83 -1.08 6.16
N THR A 273 -3.89 -0.66 7.42
CA THR A 273 -5.11 -0.14 8.06
C THR A 273 -5.34 1.30 7.60
N ASP A 274 -6.58 1.64 7.27
CA ASP A 274 -6.98 3.03 7.08
C ASP A 274 -7.09 3.67 8.47
N PRO A 275 -6.37 4.76 8.77
CA PRO A 275 -6.58 5.53 9.99
C PRO A 275 -8.07 5.73 10.26
N LEU A 276 -8.53 5.23 11.41
CA LEU A 276 -9.82 5.65 11.95
C LEU A 276 -9.66 7.13 12.28
N GLY A 277 -10.22 8.00 11.44
CA GLY A 277 -10.48 9.37 11.87
C GLY A 277 -11.34 9.28 13.13
N TYR A 278 -10.95 9.98 14.19
CA TYR A 278 -11.85 10.14 15.33
C TYR A 278 -13.05 10.99 14.88
N GLU A 279 -14.22 10.76 15.48
CA GLU A 279 -15.41 11.58 15.19
C GLU A 279 -15.08 13.06 15.39
N GLY A 280 -15.23 13.85 14.33
CA GLY A 280 -14.90 15.27 14.32
C GLY A 280 -13.55 15.65 13.70
N ASP A 281 -12.77 14.71 13.15
CA ASP A 281 -11.54 15.06 12.40
C ASP A 281 -11.89 15.81 11.09
N PRO A 282 -11.57 17.12 10.99
CA PRO A 282 -11.86 17.93 9.80
C PRO A 282 -11.00 17.56 8.58
N LYS A 283 -10.06 16.62 8.71
CA LYS A 283 -9.19 16.15 7.63
C LYS A 283 -9.67 14.85 6.97
N GLY A 284 -10.61 14.12 7.57
CA GLY A 284 -11.00 12.78 7.14
C GLY A 284 -9.86 11.78 7.39
N GLY A 285 -10.19 10.55 7.83
CA GLY A 285 -9.16 9.53 8.04
C GLY A 285 -8.38 9.31 6.75
N ASP A 286 -7.05 9.47 6.79
CA ASP A 286 -6.20 9.21 5.64
C ASP A 286 -6.40 7.77 5.12
N GLU A 287 -6.10 7.52 3.86
CA GLU A 287 -5.94 6.15 3.34
C GLU A 287 -4.72 5.46 3.97
N SER A 288 -4.71 4.13 3.98
CA SER A 288 -3.55 3.35 4.45
C SER A 288 -2.25 3.73 3.74
N ILE A 289 -1.11 3.51 4.41
CA ILE A 289 0.22 3.76 3.85
C ILE A 289 0.40 3.00 2.52
N LEU A 290 -0.09 1.75 2.45
CA LEU A 290 -0.08 0.95 1.23
C LEU A 290 -0.81 1.66 0.07
N ALA A 291 -2.03 2.13 0.28
CA ALA A 291 -2.82 2.77 -0.78
C ALA A 291 -2.14 4.06 -1.27
N ARG A 292 -1.64 4.87 -0.34
CA ARG A 292 -0.93 6.12 -0.65
C ARG A 292 0.39 5.85 -1.37
N LEU A 293 1.12 4.81 -1.00
CA LEU A 293 2.35 4.41 -1.67
C LEU A 293 2.09 3.88 -3.09
N VAL A 294 1.06 3.06 -3.30
CA VAL A 294 0.63 2.63 -4.64
C VAL A 294 0.35 3.85 -5.52
N ARG A 295 -0.51 4.77 -5.05
CA ARG A 295 -0.83 6.02 -5.76
C ARG A 295 0.43 6.83 -6.10
N ARG A 296 1.37 6.92 -5.15
CA ARG A 296 2.61 7.67 -5.34
C ARG A 296 3.54 7.02 -6.36
N MET A 297 3.71 5.70 -6.29
CA MET A 297 4.58 4.93 -7.20
C MET A 297 4.00 4.85 -8.63
N THR A 298 2.69 4.96 -8.77
CA THR A 298 2.02 4.95 -10.08
C THR A 298 1.67 6.35 -10.59
N HIS A 299 2.15 7.41 -9.95
CA HIS A 299 1.85 8.79 -10.40
C HIS A 299 2.32 9.02 -11.85
N GLU A 300 1.46 9.62 -12.68
CA GLU A 300 1.62 9.73 -14.15
C GLU A 300 2.97 10.29 -14.59
N ARG A 301 3.46 11.35 -13.94
CA ARG A 301 4.78 11.97 -14.21
C ARG A 301 5.95 10.96 -14.30
N PHE A 302 5.92 9.90 -13.50
CA PHE A 302 6.99 8.90 -13.46
C PHE A 302 6.94 7.94 -14.64
N TRP A 303 5.80 7.89 -15.32
CA TRP A 303 5.50 6.98 -16.42
C TRP A 303 5.30 7.71 -17.75
N GLU A 304 5.40 9.04 -17.77
CA GLU A 304 5.36 9.86 -18.99
C GLU A 304 6.34 9.38 -20.08
N PRO A 305 7.59 8.99 -19.79
CA PRO A 305 8.50 8.46 -20.81
C PRO A 305 7.95 7.24 -21.55
N CYS A 306 7.12 6.42 -20.89
CA CYS A 306 6.51 5.23 -21.49
C CYS A 306 5.49 5.58 -22.59
N GLN A 307 4.97 6.81 -22.63
CA GLN A 307 4.02 7.23 -23.67
C GLN A 307 4.66 7.29 -25.07
N ARG A 308 5.98 7.49 -25.14
CA ARG A 308 6.77 7.57 -26.38
C ARG A 308 7.48 6.26 -26.72
N CYS A 309 7.22 5.20 -25.97
CA CYS A 309 7.85 3.90 -26.15
C CYS A 309 7.10 3.06 -27.20
N ASP A 310 7.82 2.31 -28.02
CA ASP A 310 7.24 1.43 -29.05
C ASP A 310 6.38 0.30 -28.44
N LEU A 311 6.62 -0.05 -27.18
CA LEU A 311 5.82 -1.02 -26.43
C LEU A 311 4.68 -0.39 -25.61
N ARG A 312 4.35 0.90 -25.78
CA ARG A 312 3.34 1.61 -24.97
C ARG A 312 2.07 0.80 -24.71
N ASP A 313 1.48 0.23 -25.76
CA ASP A 313 0.19 -0.47 -25.65
C ASP A 313 0.32 -1.95 -25.21
N LYS A 314 1.54 -2.44 -25.01
CA LYS A 314 1.83 -3.85 -24.71
C LYS A 314 2.63 -4.09 -23.44
N CYS A 315 3.49 -3.15 -23.03
CA CYS A 315 4.42 -3.26 -21.92
C CYS A 315 3.70 -3.58 -20.60
N TYR A 316 4.07 -4.68 -19.94
CA TYR A 316 3.45 -5.09 -18.68
C TYR A 316 3.67 -4.04 -17.58
N ALA A 317 4.83 -3.39 -17.54
CA ALA A 317 5.14 -2.43 -16.48
C ALA A 317 4.24 -1.19 -16.58
N PHE A 318 4.06 -0.66 -17.79
CA PHE A 318 3.16 0.46 -18.02
C PHE A 318 1.69 0.06 -17.88
N HIS A 319 1.32 -1.16 -18.29
CA HIS A 319 -0.02 -1.72 -18.03
C HIS A 319 -0.32 -1.78 -16.52
N ASN A 320 0.63 -2.24 -15.70
CA ASN A 320 0.49 -2.32 -14.25
C ASN A 320 0.27 -0.92 -13.67
N ALA A 321 1.11 0.06 -14.04
CA ALA A 321 0.95 1.44 -13.60
C ALA A 321 -0.42 2.04 -14.01
N ARG A 322 -0.80 1.89 -15.28
CA ARG A 322 -2.08 2.37 -15.84
C ARG A 322 -3.30 1.75 -15.16
N THR A 323 -3.20 0.53 -14.66
CA THR A 323 -4.27 -0.11 -13.89
C THR A 323 -4.58 0.66 -12.61
N PHE A 324 -3.55 1.08 -11.87
CA PHE A 324 -3.71 1.83 -10.62
C PHE A 324 -3.93 3.33 -10.85
N GLN A 325 -3.55 3.88 -12.00
CA GLN A 325 -3.85 5.25 -12.42
C GLN A 325 -5.32 5.45 -12.82
N ASP A 326 -6.03 4.39 -13.23
CA ASP A 326 -7.41 4.50 -13.67
C ASP A 326 -8.31 5.05 -12.56
N GLU A 327 -9.04 6.12 -12.86
CA GLU A 327 -9.82 6.87 -11.87
C GLU A 327 -10.92 6.03 -11.21
N THR A 328 -11.50 5.07 -11.94
CA THR A 328 -12.64 4.29 -11.46
C THR A 328 -12.21 2.91 -10.95
N ALA A 329 -11.40 2.21 -11.74
CA ALA A 329 -10.97 0.86 -11.42
C ALA A 329 -9.76 0.84 -10.48
N GLY A 330 -8.88 1.84 -10.55
CA GLY A 330 -7.66 1.92 -9.73
C GLY A 330 -7.93 1.82 -8.23
N PRO A 331 -8.85 2.61 -7.64
CA PRO A 331 -9.19 2.49 -6.22
C PRO A 331 -9.70 1.09 -5.83
N ARG A 332 -10.45 0.42 -6.72
CA ARG A 332 -10.99 -0.94 -6.48
C ARG A 332 -9.90 -2.01 -6.58
N VAL A 333 -8.97 -1.87 -7.52
CA VAL A 333 -7.80 -2.76 -7.62
C VAL A 333 -6.91 -2.58 -6.39
N THR A 334 -6.68 -1.35 -5.93
CA THR A 334 -5.94 -1.04 -4.70
C THR A 334 -6.62 -1.60 -3.45
N GLU A 335 -7.96 -1.50 -3.35
CA GLU A 335 -8.75 -2.11 -2.25
C GLU A 335 -8.46 -3.62 -2.13
N ARG A 336 -8.44 -4.31 -3.27
CA ARG A 336 -8.22 -5.76 -3.34
C ARG A 336 -6.78 -6.15 -3.03
N LEU A 337 -5.81 -5.37 -3.53
CA LEU A 337 -4.42 -5.53 -3.18
C LEU A 337 -4.23 -5.34 -1.66
N LYS A 338 -4.86 -4.31 -1.09
CA LYS A 338 -4.87 -4.05 0.35
C LYS A 338 -5.43 -5.23 1.12
N SER A 339 -6.53 -5.84 0.69
CA SER A 339 -7.09 -7.04 1.34
C SER A 339 -6.10 -8.20 1.42
N LEU A 340 -5.33 -8.46 0.35
CA LEU A 340 -4.30 -9.51 0.35
C LEU A 340 -3.19 -9.20 1.36
N TYR A 341 -2.71 -7.95 1.39
CA TYR A 341 -1.71 -7.52 2.37
C TYR A 341 -2.25 -7.53 3.80
N THR A 342 -3.53 -7.19 4.02
CA THR A 342 -4.18 -7.29 5.33
C THR A 342 -4.23 -8.73 5.81
N LEU A 343 -4.61 -9.68 4.97
CA LEU A 343 -4.58 -11.11 5.32
C LEU A 343 -3.16 -11.57 5.67
N THR A 344 -2.16 -11.17 4.89
CA THR A 344 -0.75 -11.49 5.19
C THR A 344 -0.30 -10.87 6.52
N HIS A 345 -0.68 -9.62 6.80
CA HIS A 345 -0.36 -8.92 8.04
C HIS A 345 -0.98 -9.60 9.26
N LEU A 346 -2.27 -9.96 9.20
CA LEU A 346 -3.01 -10.58 10.31
C LEU A 346 -2.49 -11.96 10.70
N ARG A 347 -1.74 -12.64 9.82
CA ARG A 347 -1.10 -13.92 10.13
C ARG A 347 0.08 -13.77 11.10
N GLY A 348 0.54 -12.55 11.37
CA GLY A 348 1.56 -12.27 12.39
C GLY A 348 2.95 -12.87 12.13
N ARG A 349 3.21 -13.41 10.93
CA ARG A 349 4.49 -14.07 10.59
C ARG A 349 5.63 -13.08 10.31
N LEU A 350 5.29 -11.84 9.96
CA LEU A 350 6.24 -10.80 9.60
C LEU A 350 5.67 -9.43 9.96
N HIS A 351 6.47 -8.61 10.64
CA HIS A 351 6.25 -7.17 10.71
C HIS A 351 6.59 -6.55 9.34
N ILE A 352 5.58 -6.03 8.64
CA ILE A 352 5.76 -5.46 7.30
C ILE A 352 6.33 -4.05 7.45
N THR A 353 7.63 -3.89 7.17
CA THR A 353 8.28 -2.57 7.18
C THR A 353 7.96 -1.79 5.90
N LEU A 354 8.23 -0.48 5.89
CA LEU A 354 8.12 0.34 4.68
C LEU A 354 9.06 -0.15 3.57
N ARG A 355 10.24 -0.68 3.92
CA ARG A 355 11.17 -1.28 2.97
C ARG A 355 10.59 -2.53 2.32
N ASP A 356 10.00 -3.44 3.11
CA ASP A 356 9.38 -4.67 2.58
C ASP A 356 8.23 -4.31 1.63
N LEU A 357 7.40 -3.34 2.03
CA LEU A 357 6.28 -2.85 1.24
C LEU A 357 6.75 -2.24 -0.09
N ARG A 358 7.75 -1.35 -0.08
CA ARG A 358 8.33 -0.75 -1.29
C ARG A 358 8.95 -1.82 -2.21
N SER A 359 9.66 -2.80 -1.64
CA SER A 359 10.26 -3.91 -2.39
C SER A 359 9.20 -4.73 -3.14
N ALA A 360 8.15 -5.16 -2.44
CA ALA A 360 7.09 -5.96 -3.01
C ALA A 360 6.28 -5.20 -4.08
N LEU A 361 5.94 -3.92 -3.84
CA LEU A 361 5.23 -3.10 -4.82
C LEU A 361 6.09 -2.78 -6.05
N ALA A 362 7.39 -2.52 -5.88
CA ALA A 362 8.30 -2.30 -7.00
C ALA A 362 8.42 -3.55 -7.89
N PHE A 363 8.53 -4.74 -7.28
CA PHE A 363 8.49 -6.00 -8.01
C PHE A 363 7.15 -6.21 -8.73
N MET A 364 6.03 -5.95 -8.07
CA MET A 364 4.71 -6.07 -8.71
C MET A 364 4.61 -5.18 -9.96
N LEU A 365 5.08 -3.94 -9.87
CA LEU A 365 4.98 -2.97 -10.97
C LEU A 365 5.94 -3.29 -12.13
N ALA A 366 7.22 -3.54 -11.86
CA ALA A 366 8.27 -3.62 -12.88
C ALA A 366 8.98 -4.98 -13.00
N GLY A 367 8.81 -5.87 -12.02
CA GLY A 367 9.53 -7.14 -11.93
C GLY A 367 11.01 -6.93 -11.65
N THR A 368 11.87 -7.64 -12.39
CA THR A 368 13.34 -7.57 -12.27
C THR A 368 14.04 -7.12 -13.55
N ARG A 369 13.28 -6.65 -14.55
CA ARG A 369 13.77 -6.29 -15.88
C ARG A 369 13.76 -4.78 -16.08
N ASP A 370 14.83 -4.23 -16.64
CA ASP A 370 14.84 -2.85 -17.14
C ASP A 370 14.09 -2.74 -18.48
N CYS A 371 13.96 -1.52 -19.03
CA CYS A 371 13.26 -1.34 -20.30
C CYS A 371 13.88 -2.14 -21.46
N GLY A 372 15.21 -2.28 -21.51
CA GLY A 372 15.88 -3.04 -22.57
C GLY A 372 15.58 -4.54 -22.47
N GLU A 373 15.62 -5.09 -21.26
CA GLU A 373 15.27 -6.48 -20.96
C GLU A 373 13.78 -6.76 -21.20
N ILE A 374 12.90 -5.80 -20.91
CA ILE A 374 11.48 -5.87 -21.29
C ILE A 374 11.36 -5.93 -22.82
N HIS A 375 12.07 -5.08 -23.57
CA HIS A 375 12.04 -5.13 -25.02
C HIS A 375 12.56 -6.46 -25.59
N GLU A 376 13.58 -7.07 -24.99
CA GLU A 376 14.05 -8.41 -25.38
C GLU A 376 12.98 -9.47 -25.11
N LEU A 377 12.33 -9.45 -23.94
CA LEU A 377 11.24 -10.38 -23.60
C LEU A 377 10.09 -10.36 -24.62
N TYR A 378 9.72 -9.17 -25.11
CA TYR A 378 8.67 -9.04 -26.12
C TYR A 378 9.15 -9.46 -27.52
N ARG A 379 10.45 -9.37 -27.80
CA ARG A 379 11.05 -9.86 -29.06
C ARG A 379 11.17 -11.38 -29.08
N SER A 380 11.50 -12.02 -27.95
CA SER A 380 11.54 -13.48 -27.83
C SER A 380 10.15 -14.12 -27.88
N GLY A 381 9.09 -13.37 -27.54
CA GLY A 381 7.71 -13.82 -27.63
C GLY A 381 7.31 -14.80 -26.52
N GLU A 382 8.03 -14.79 -25.39
CA GLU A 382 7.82 -15.66 -24.24
C GLU A 382 6.56 -15.26 -23.45
N ARG A 383 5.40 -15.64 -23.98
CA ARG A 383 4.07 -15.31 -23.44
C ARG A 383 3.88 -15.73 -21.98
N ASP A 384 4.44 -16.88 -21.59
CA ASP A 384 4.38 -17.38 -20.22
C ASP A 384 5.11 -16.46 -19.24
N GLU A 385 6.28 -15.93 -19.62
CA GLU A 385 6.99 -14.97 -18.78
C GLU A 385 6.28 -13.60 -18.73
N ILE A 386 5.74 -13.14 -19.87
CA ILE A 386 4.99 -11.88 -19.95
C ILE A 386 3.76 -11.92 -19.04
N VAL A 387 2.98 -13.01 -19.06
CA VAL A 387 1.76 -13.10 -18.24
C VAL A 387 2.08 -13.07 -16.75
N GLN A 388 3.22 -13.62 -16.32
CA GLN A 388 3.65 -13.58 -14.92
C GLN A 388 4.05 -12.17 -14.45
N ALA A 389 4.36 -11.26 -15.38
CA ALA A 389 4.81 -9.91 -15.07
C ALA A 389 3.65 -8.91 -14.88
N PHE A 390 2.42 -9.25 -15.27
CA PHE A 390 1.25 -8.43 -14.95
C PHE A 390 0.93 -8.46 -13.46
N TYR A 391 0.42 -7.34 -12.94
CA TYR A 391 0.17 -7.10 -11.52
C TYR A 391 -0.64 -8.21 -10.85
N PHE A 392 -1.61 -8.81 -11.57
CA PHE A 392 -2.46 -9.89 -11.06
C PHE A 392 -1.70 -11.21 -10.83
N ASN A 393 -0.49 -11.38 -11.36
CA ASN A 393 0.41 -12.49 -11.04
C ASN A 393 1.64 -12.03 -10.25
N SER A 394 2.21 -10.87 -10.57
CA SER A 394 3.46 -10.39 -9.99
C SER A 394 3.33 -9.92 -8.53
N TRP A 395 2.12 -9.61 -8.04
CA TRP A 395 1.89 -9.22 -6.63
C TRP A 395 2.40 -10.25 -5.61
N MET A 396 2.47 -11.53 -6.02
CA MET A 396 2.99 -12.66 -5.22
C MET A 396 4.35 -13.18 -5.71
N GLY A 397 5.08 -12.35 -6.47
CA GLY A 397 6.40 -12.71 -6.99
C GLY A 397 6.39 -13.50 -8.31
N GLY A 398 5.24 -13.64 -8.98
CA GLY A 398 5.07 -14.54 -10.13
C GLY A 398 5.08 -16.02 -9.72
N THR A 399 5.30 -16.93 -10.66
CA THR A 399 5.39 -18.39 -10.39
C THR A 399 6.78 -18.88 -10.01
N ALA A 400 7.84 -18.15 -10.39
CA ALA A 400 9.21 -18.51 -10.06
C ALA A 400 9.48 -18.40 -8.55
N PRO A 401 10.39 -19.20 -7.96
CA PRO A 401 10.85 -18.99 -6.59
C PRO A 401 11.35 -17.56 -6.37
N ASN A 402 10.97 -16.95 -5.26
CA ASN A 402 11.34 -15.58 -4.93
C ASN A 402 11.92 -15.57 -3.51
N ALA A 403 13.07 -14.92 -3.32
CA ALA A 403 13.73 -14.85 -2.01
C ALA A 403 13.26 -13.64 -1.17
N ASP A 404 12.41 -12.77 -1.71
CA ASP A 404 11.80 -11.69 -0.96
C ASP A 404 10.79 -12.25 0.05
N ARG A 405 10.98 -11.87 1.32
CA ARG A 405 10.23 -12.41 2.46
C ARG A 405 8.74 -12.09 2.35
N LEU A 406 8.39 -10.87 1.95
CA LEU A 406 7.00 -10.45 1.87
C LEU A 406 6.29 -11.10 0.66
N LEU A 407 6.96 -11.16 -0.50
CA LEU A 407 6.40 -11.85 -1.68
C LEU A 407 6.18 -13.35 -1.40
N SER A 408 7.07 -13.98 -0.63
CA SER A 408 6.90 -15.37 -0.19
C SER A 408 5.65 -15.57 0.67
N LEU A 409 5.39 -14.65 1.61
CA LEU A 409 4.19 -14.71 2.45
C LEU A 409 2.90 -14.35 1.69
N LEU A 410 2.99 -13.46 0.70
CA LEU A 410 1.87 -13.12 -0.19
C LEU A 410 1.47 -14.31 -1.06
N ARG A 411 2.44 -15.11 -1.53
CA ARG A 411 2.17 -16.34 -2.27
C ARG A 411 1.36 -17.36 -1.47
N GLU A 412 1.53 -17.41 -0.15
CA GLU A 412 0.76 -18.32 0.71
C GLU A 412 -0.73 -17.96 0.79
N VAL A 413 -1.12 -16.72 0.44
CA VAL A 413 -2.51 -16.26 0.37
C VAL A 413 -2.99 -16.13 -1.08
N ASP A 414 -2.38 -16.87 -2.02
CA ASP A 414 -2.74 -16.83 -3.43
C ASP A 414 -4.18 -17.31 -3.67
N ILE A 415 -5.03 -16.36 -4.03
CA ILE A 415 -6.41 -16.56 -4.48
C ILE A 415 -6.55 -17.52 -5.66
N GLY A 416 -5.51 -17.68 -6.48
CA GLY A 416 -5.46 -18.65 -7.58
C GLY A 416 -5.53 -20.10 -7.11
N LEU A 417 -5.25 -20.37 -5.84
CA LEU A 417 -5.25 -21.72 -5.25
C LEU A 417 -6.55 -22.11 -4.54
N ALA A 418 -7.47 -21.17 -4.31
CA ALA A 418 -8.80 -21.49 -3.78
C ALA A 418 -9.54 -22.47 -4.73
N SER A 419 -10.67 -23.05 -4.34
CA SER A 419 -11.50 -23.84 -5.26
C SER A 419 -12.87 -23.23 -5.34
N ASP A 420 -13.31 -22.87 -6.55
CA ASP A 420 -14.69 -22.46 -6.84
C ASP A 420 -15.13 -23.17 -8.12
N PRO A 421 -15.75 -24.36 -8.02
CA PRO A 421 -16.10 -25.15 -9.19
C PRO A 421 -17.00 -24.44 -10.21
N LYS A 422 -17.81 -23.45 -9.78
CA LYS A 422 -18.68 -22.70 -10.69
C LYS A 422 -17.86 -21.66 -11.45
N LEU A 423 -17.06 -20.88 -10.75
CA LEU A 423 -16.17 -19.89 -11.37
C LEU A 423 -15.14 -20.57 -12.26
N ASP A 424 -14.51 -21.64 -11.79
CA ASP A 424 -13.45 -22.35 -12.50
C ASP A 424 -13.96 -22.92 -13.82
N ARG A 425 -15.16 -23.50 -13.83
CA ARG A 425 -15.81 -23.94 -15.06
C ARG A 425 -16.11 -22.78 -16.00
N SER A 426 -16.53 -21.62 -15.49
CA SER A 426 -16.75 -20.47 -16.38
C SER A 426 -15.45 -19.99 -17.02
N LEU A 427 -14.35 -19.95 -16.27
CA LEU A 427 -13.04 -19.49 -16.74
C LEU A 427 -12.35 -20.50 -17.67
N ASP A 428 -12.57 -21.80 -17.47
CA ASP A 428 -11.96 -22.88 -18.25
C ASP A 428 -12.62 -23.11 -19.61
N PHE A 429 -13.89 -22.67 -19.79
CA PHE A 429 -14.66 -22.90 -21.01
C PHE A 429 -14.98 -21.62 -21.79
N VAL A 430 -14.89 -20.43 -21.18
CA VAL A 430 -15.22 -19.15 -21.84
C VAL A 430 -13.95 -18.33 -22.07
N SER A 431 -13.77 -17.86 -23.30
CA SER A 431 -12.65 -16.98 -23.65
C SER A 431 -12.65 -15.71 -22.78
N PRO A 432 -11.48 -15.25 -22.28
CA PRO A 432 -11.35 -14.01 -21.50
C PRO A 432 -11.88 -12.75 -22.19
N THR A 433 -12.02 -12.80 -23.52
CA THR A 433 -12.51 -11.67 -24.33
C THR A 433 -14.03 -11.51 -24.29
N ALA A 434 -14.76 -12.57 -23.93
CA ALA A 434 -16.21 -12.56 -23.80
C ALA A 434 -16.70 -12.16 -22.39
N ASP A 435 -15.79 -12.03 -21.43
CA ASP A 435 -16.15 -11.68 -20.05
C ASP A 435 -16.41 -10.17 -19.89
N HIS A 436 -17.68 -9.82 -19.72
CA HIS A 436 -18.13 -8.44 -19.47
C HIS A 436 -18.24 -8.09 -17.99
N SER A 437 -17.96 -9.04 -17.08
CA SER A 437 -18.01 -8.83 -15.62
C SER A 437 -16.83 -8.04 -15.08
N LEU A 438 -15.76 -7.89 -15.87
CA LEU A 438 -14.53 -7.18 -15.50
C LEU A 438 -14.60 -5.68 -15.83
N PHE A 439 -13.86 -4.88 -15.06
CA PHE A 439 -13.65 -3.46 -15.30
C PHE A 439 -13.08 -3.21 -16.70
N ARG A 440 -13.45 -2.05 -17.26
CA ARG A 440 -12.81 -1.50 -18.45
C ARG A 440 -11.92 -0.37 -17.98
N PHE A 441 -10.75 -0.27 -18.61
CA PHE A 441 -9.72 0.71 -18.28
C PHE A 441 -9.58 1.62 -19.49
N GLY A 442 -9.69 2.94 -19.27
CA GLY A 442 -9.77 3.90 -20.38
C GLY A 442 -8.45 4.04 -21.15
N GLU A 443 -7.35 4.20 -20.42
CA GLU A 443 -6.02 4.48 -20.98
C GLU A 443 -5.05 3.28 -20.95
N ARG A 444 -5.54 2.09 -20.56
CA ARG A 444 -4.73 0.88 -20.42
C ARG A 444 -4.80 0.03 -21.69
N GLY A 445 -3.63 -0.30 -22.25
CA GLY A 445 -3.53 -1.26 -23.36
C GLY A 445 -4.11 -2.64 -23.01
N ALA A 446 -4.71 -3.29 -24.01
CA ALA A 446 -5.44 -4.56 -23.85
C ALA A 446 -4.59 -5.82 -24.17
N TYR A 447 -3.26 -5.71 -24.20
CA TYR A 447 -2.37 -6.81 -24.57
C TYR A 447 -2.41 -7.98 -23.57
N ASP A 448 -2.72 -7.72 -22.31
CA ASP A 448 -2.98 -8.75 -21.29
C ASP A 448 -4.06 -9.74 -21.75
N ARG A 449 -5.14 -9.24 -22.38
CA ARG A 449 -6.23 -10.06 -22.89
C ARG A 449 -5.79 -10.90 -24.08
N GLU A 450 -4.95 -10.33 -24.94
CA GLU A 450 -4.39 -11.06 -26.09
C GLU A 450 -3.46 -12.19 -25.63
N VAL A 451 -2.60 -11.94 -24.63
CA VAL A 451 -1.75 -12.98 -24.05
C VAL A 451 -2.60 -14.09 -23.43
N LEU A 452 -3.59 -13.75 -22.59
CA LEU A 452 -4.50 -14.74 -21.98
C LEU A 452 -5.32 -15.51 -23.02
N ARG A 453 -5.81 -14.84 -24.08
CA ARG A 453 -6.55 -15.49 -25.17
C ARG A 453 -5.69 -16.54 -25.87
N ARG A 454 -4.44 -16.22 -26.21
CA ARG A 454 -3.57 -17.20 -26.86
C ARG A 454 -3.18 -18.35 -25.92
N LEU A 455 -2.93 -18.07 -24.63
CA LEU A 455 -2.70 -19.13 -23.65
C LEU A 455 -3.90 -20.07 -23.53
N PHE A 456 -5.12 -19.54 -23.59
CA PHE A 456 -6.35 -20.32 -23.61
C PHE A 456 -6.52 -21.18 -24.88
N GLU A 457 -6.12 -20.65 -26.03
CA GLU A 457 -6.16 -21.39 -27.30
C GLU A 457 -5.13 -22.53 -27.34
N ASP A 458 -3.97 -22.32 -26.72
CA ASP A 458 -2.90 -23.30 -26.61
C ASP A 458 -3.17 -24.39 -25.54
N LEU A 459 -4.28 -24.30 -24.79
CA LEU A 459 -4.64 -25.30 -23.78
C LEU A 459 -4.89 -26.69 -24.41
N PRO A 460 -4.39 -27.80 -23.82
CA PRO A 460 -4.59 -29.13 -24.38
C PRO A 460 -6.06 -29.58 -24.34
N ARG A 461 -6.72 -29.69 -25.51
CA ARG A 461 -8.15 -30.05 -25.61
C ARG A 461 -8.44 -31.53 -25.85
N GLU A 462 -7.44 -32.32 -26.25
CA GLU A 462 -7.63 -33.71 -26.63
C GLU A 462 -8.16 -34.55 -25.46
N PHE A 463 -9.33 -35.16 -25.65
CA PHE A 463 -9.94 -36.10 -24.71
C PHE A 463 -9.58 -37.53 -25.12
N THR A 464 -8.39 -37.99 -24.71
CA THR A 464 -7.93 -39.36 -24.99
C THR A 464 -8.43 -40.39 -23.96
N GLY A 465 -9.38 -40.01 -23.08
CA GLY A 465 -9.95 -40.86 -22.04
C GLY A 465 -8.99 -41.19 -20.87
N LYS A 466 -7.71 -40.79 -20.94
CA LYS A 466 -6.73 -40.90 -19.85
C LYS A 466 -6.47 -39.53 -19.25
N LEU A 467 -6.45 -39.45 -17.91
CA LEU A 467 -6.01 -38.26 -17.18
C LEU A 467 -4.54 -37.98 -17.52
N SER A 468 -4.28 -36.91 -18.26
CA SER A 468 -2.93 -36.40 -18.51
C SER A 468 -2.58 -35.39 -17.42
N VAL A 469 -1.57 -35.69 -16.59
CA VAL A 469 -1.07 -34.79 -15.54
C VAL A 469 -0.71 -33.43 -16.14
N HIS A 470 -0.02 -33.43 -17.28
CA HIS A 470 0.35 -32.20 -18.00
C HIS A 470 -0.88 -31.35 -18.37
N ARG A 471 -1.94 -31.98 -18.88
CA ARG A 471 -3.18 -31.28 -19.22
C ARG A 471 -3.79 -30.65 -17.98
N THR A 472 -3.95 -31.41 -16.90
CA THR A 472 -4.52 -30.92 -15.65
C THR A 472 -3.72 -29.73 -15.11
N THR A 473 -2.39 -29.83 -15.08
CA THR A 473 -1.51 -28.75 -14.62
C THR A 473 -1.61 -27.49 -15.48
N ALA A 474 -1.65 -27.63 -16.82
CA ALA A 474 -1.78 -26.48 -17.73
C ALA A 474 -3.10 -25.74 -17.54
N HIS A 475 -4.21 -26.49 -17.45
CA HIS A 475 -5.54 -25.92 -17.17
C HIS A 475 -5.60 -25.26 -15.79
N GLN A 476 -5.09 -25.91 -14.75
CA GLN A 476 -5.03 -25.34 -13.40
C GLN A 476 -4.22 -24.05 -13.34
N ALA A 477 -3.06 -24.01 -14.00
CA ALA A 477 -2.23 -22.81 -14.08
C ALA A 477 -2.96 -21.66 -14.77
N TYR A 478 -3.63 -21.94 -15.89
CA TYR A 478 -4.42 -20.95 -16.61
C TYR A 478 -5.61 -20.43 -15.77
N VAL A 479 -6.40 -21.33 -15.19
CA VAL A 479 -7.56 -20.96 -14.35
C VAL A 479 -7.10 -20.14 -13.14
N ALA A 480 -5.99 -20.50 -12.50
CA ALA A 480 -5.42 -19.74 -11.39
C ALA A 480 -5.08 -18.30 -11.82
N MET A 481 -4.46 -18.09 -12.98
CA MET A 481 -4.17 -16.76 -13.52
C MET A 481 -5.45 -15.97 -13.84
N ALA A 482 -6.40 -16.62 -14.51
CA ALA A 482 -7.69 -16.02 -14.86
C ALA A 482 -8.46 -15.60 -13.60
N ARG A 483 -8.41 -16.42 -12.55
CA ARG A 483 -9.03 -16.13 -11.26
C ARG A 483 -8.38 -14.96 -10.56
N ARG A 484 -7.04 -14.89 -10.55
CA ARG A 484 -6.33 -13.74 -9.97
C ARG A 484 -6.74 -12.45 -10.66
N ARG A 485 -6.79 -12.44 -11.99
CA ARG A 485 -7.28 -11.29 -12.76
C ARG A 485 -8.74 -10.97 -12.45
N ALA A 486 -9.61 -11.98 -12.37
CA ALA A 486 -11.02 -11.79 -12.02
C ALA A 486 -11.17 -11.18 -10.62
N PHE A 487 -10.42 -11.64 -9.62
CA PHE A 487 -10.42 -11.03 -8.29
C PHE A 487 -10.13 -9.54 -8.39
N PHE A 488 -9.05 -9.16 -9.05
CA PHE A 488 -8.63 -7.76 -9.17
C PHE A 488 -9.54 -6.89 -10.02
N GLU A 489 -10.21 -7.43 -11.04
CA GLU A 489 -10.92 -6.63 -12.04
C GLU A 489 -12.44 -6.79 -12.03
N ARG A 490 -13.03 -7.67 -11.23
CA ARG A 490 -14.48 -7.88 -11.22
C ARG A 490 -15.23 -6.64 -10.72
N ARG A 491 -16.41 -6.35 -11.28
CA ARG A 491 -17.20 -5.15 -10.90
C ARG A 491 -18.05 -5.33 -9.65
N ASP A 492 -18.54 -6.54 -9.44
CA ASP A 492 -19.43 -6.86 -8.31
C ASP A 492 -18.64 -7.17 -7.02
N ALA A 493 -19.34 -7.28 -5.88
CA ALA A 493 -18.74 -7.52 -4.58
C ALA A 493 -18.28 -8.98 -4.33
N SER A 494 -18.56 -9.91 -5.24
CA SER A 494 -18.25 -11.33 -5.00
C SER A 494 -16.78 -11.69 -5.17
N TRP A 495 -15.91 -10.73 -5.50
CA TRP A 495 -14.46 -10.88 -5.33
C TRP A 495 -14.09 -11.23 -3.87
N LYS A 496 -14.88 -10.77 -2.88
CA LYS A 496 -14.69 -11.08 -1.46
C LYS A 496 -14.72 -12.57 -1.16
N ARG A 497 -15.61 -13.31 -1.82
CA ARG A 497 -15.74 -14.77 -1.69
C ARG A 497 -14.57 -15.55 -2.29
N MET A 498 -13.71 -14.88 -3.06
CA MET A 498 -12.53 -15.48 -3.69
C MET A 498 -11.30 -15.40 -2.79
N LEU A 499 -11.38 -14.72 -1.64
CA LEU A 499 -10.32 -14.71 -0.64
C LEU A 499 -10.07 -16.13 -0.10
N PRO A 500 -8.82 -16.50 0.21
CA PRO A 500 -8.46 -17.88 0.58
C PRO A 500 -9.09 -18.35 1.91
N TYR A 501 -9.47 -17.43 2.80
CA TYR A 501 -10.09 -17.75 4.08
C TYR A 501 -11.60 -17.47 4.02
N GLN A 502 -12.42 -18.52 4.04
CA GLN A 502 -13.88 -18.42 3.92
C GLN A 502 -14.52 -17.56 5.02
N THR A 503 -13.97 -17.61 6.24
CA THR A 503 -14.38 -16.80 7.40
C THR A 503 -13.49 -15.56 7.60
N GLY A 504 -12.68 -15.21 6.58
CA GLY A 504 -11.76 -14.06 6.66
C GLY A 504 -12.50 -12.73 6.80
N GLU A 505 -13.68 -12.58 6.21
CA GLU A 505 -14.52 -11.40 6.42
C GLU A 505 -15.02 -11.29 7.87
N ASP A 506 -15.51 -12.39 8.47
CA ASP A 506 -15.95 -12.40 9.87
C ASP A 506 -14.83 -12.00 10.83
N MET A 507 -13.62 -12.51 10.58
CA MET A 507 -12.43 -12.12 11.35
C MET A 507 -12.11 -10.64 11.19
N LEU A 508 -12.20 -10.09 9.97
CA LEU A 508 -11.97 -8.67 9.72
C LEU A 508 -13.01 -7.79 10.41
N GLU A 509 -14.29 -8.20 10.42
CA GLU A 509 -15.36 -7.50 11.13
C GLU A 509 -15.12 -7.48 12.65
N LEU A 510 -14.69 -8.61 13.21
CA LEU A 510 -14.29 -8.70 14.62
C LEU A 510 -13.12 -7.77 14.97
N VAL A 511 -12.04 -7.81 14.18
CA VAL A 511 -10.83 -6.99 14.41
C VAL A 511 -11.15 -5.50 14.26
N LYS A 512 -12.09 -5.13 13.39
CA LYS A 512 -12.55 -3.75 13.22
C LYS A 512 -13.58 -3.29 14.25
N GLY A 513 -13.97 -4.16 15.19
CA GLY A 513 -15.01 -3.86 16.18
C GLY A 513 -16.42 -3.73 15.60
N GLN A 514 -16.63 -4.19 14.37
CA GLN A 514 -17.94 -4.18 13.69
C GLN A 514 -18.85 -5.31 14.19
N ARG A 515 -18.25 -6.38 14.72
CA ARG A 515 -18.93 -7.50 15.37
C ARG A 515 -18.32 -7.70 16.77
N THR A 516 -19.15 -7.99 17.77
CA THR A 516 -18.68 -8.18 19.14
C THR A 516 -18.09 -9.59 19.34
N PRO A 517 -16.94 -9.74 20.01
CA PRO A 517 -16.34 -11.06 20.28
C PRO A 517 -17.30 -12.03 20.99
N ALA A 518 -18.11 -11.54 21.93
CA ALA A 518 -19.06 -12.35 22.69
C ALA A 518 -20.07 -13.10 21.81
N GLY A 519 -20.50 -12.50 20.69
CA GLY A 519 -21.44 -13.10 19.75
C GLY A 519 -20.84 -14.16 18.83
N VAL A 520 -19.51 -14.28 18.77
CA VAL A 520 -18.80 -15.23 17.89
C VAL A 520 -18.13 -16.34 18.68
N LEU A 521 -17.93 -16.15 19.99
CA LEU A 521 -17.35 -17.14 20.88
C LEU A 521 -18.03 -18.53 20.80
N PRO A 522 -19.37 -18.65 20.80
CA PRO A 522 -20.01 -19.97 20.70
C PRO A 522 -19.70 -20.68 19.37
N GLU A 523 -19.71 -19.94 18.25
CA GLU A 523 -19.38 -20.47 16.92
C GLU A 523 -17.93 -20.94 16.85
N LEU A 524 -17.00 -20.18 17.42
CA LEU A 524 -15.58 -20.53 17.48
C LEU A 524 -15.33 -21.76 18.36
N LEU A 525 -15.94 -21.82 19.55
CA LEU A 525 -15.84 -22.99 20.42
C LEU A 525 -16.40 -24.23 19.74
N HIS A 526 -17.57 -24.13 19.10
CA HIS A 526 -18.14 -25.24 18.34
C HIS A 526 -17.23 -25.68 17.19
N ALA A 527 -16.65 -24.73 16.44
CA ALA A 527 -15.74 -25.03 15.33
C ALA A 527 -14.44 -25.68 15.80
N ILE A 528 -13.83 -25.20 16.89
CA ILE A 528 -12.64 -25.80 17.51
C ILE A 528 -12.97 -27.21 18.00
N ASN A 529 -14.07 -27.37 18.74
CA ASN A 529 -14.49 -28.67 19.26
C ASN A 529 -14.70 -29.68 18.12
N ARG A 530 -15.36 -29.28 17.03
CA ARG A 530 -15.49 -30.12 15.83
C ARG A 530 -14.14 -30.44 15.19
N GLY A 531 -13.24 -29.46 15.10
CA GLY A 531 -11.90 -29.63 14.54
C GLY A 531 -11.04 -30.62 15.33
N GLU A 532 -11.21 -30.65 16.65
CA GLU A 532 -10.58 -31.59 17.58
C GLU A 532 -11.32 -32.94 17.68
N GLY A 533 -12.37 -33.16 16.87
CA GLY A 533 -13.08 -34.43 16.77
C GLY A 533 -14.20 -34.64 17.81
N LEU A 534 -14.61 -33.61 18.54
CA LEU A 534 -15.81 -33.65 19.38
C LEU A 534 -17.05 -33.50 18.49
N SER A 535 -17.77 -34.60 18.32
CA SER A 535 -18.93 -34.69 17.44
C SER A 535 -20.21 -34.10 18.02
N ASP A 536 -20.26 -33.87 19.34
CA ASP A 536 -21.42 -33.27 20.03
C ASP A 536 -20.97 -32.34 21.19
N PRO A 537 -20.48 -31.13 20.87
CA PRO A 537 -20.11 -30.14 21.86
C PRO A 537 -21.29 -29.19 22.09
N GLU A 538 -22.19 -29.59 23.00
CA GLU A 538 -23.00 -28.62 23.77
C GLU A 538 -22.25 -28.14 25.00
#